data_AF-A0A2E0TM36-F1
#
_entry.id   AF-A0A2E0TM36-F1
#
_cell.length_a   1.000
_cell.length_b   1.000
_cell.length_c   1.000
_cell.angle_alpha   90.00
_cell.angle_beta   90.00
_cell.angle_gamma   90.00
#
_symmetry.space_group_name_H-M   'P 1'
#
loop_
_entity.id
_entity.type
_entity.pdbx_description
1 polymer ?
#
loop_
_entity_poly.entity_id
_entity_poly.type
_entity_poly.pdbx_seq_one_letter_code
_entity_poly.pdbx_strand_id
1 'polypeptide(L)'
;MVQRQVAARGVEDERVLAALRAVPRHELVPEGARDLAYEDHPVSIGHGQTISQPYIVALMTELSHVADLGPGAKVLEIGTGSGYQAAVLAELGAQVYSIEIVEALGQRARADLERLGYAGARASRPGRVHLRIGDGYAGWPSEAPFDAIVLTAAPAAIPAPLKEQLKVGGRLVAPVGERVQQLRVLTRTVEGFASEDVTAVRFVPMTGRAQE
;
A
#
# COMPACT_ATOMS: atom_id res chain seq x y z
N MET A 1 -13.60 -13.58 -5.65
CA MET A 1 -12.89 -12.70 -4.70
C MET A 1 -13.75 -11.48 -4.30
N VAL A 2 -13.77 -10.37 -5.04
CA VAL A 2 -14.31 -9.05 -4.58
C VAL A 2 -15.69 -9.10 -3.92
N GLN A 3 -16.74 -9.55 -4.61
CA GLN A 3 -18.10 -9.55 -4.05
C GLN A 3 -18.26 -10.49 -2.84
N ARG A 4 -17.74 -11.72 -2.96
CA ARG A 4 -17.98 -12.80 -1.99
C ARG A 4 -17.09 -12.72 -0.75
N GLN A 5 -15.89 -12.15 -0.88
CA GLN A 5 -14.86 -12.20 0.15
C GLN A 5 -14.52 -10.80 0.67
N VAL A 6 -14.57 -9.76 -0.15
CA VAL A 6 -14.20 -8.40 0.27
C VAL A 6 -15.43 -7.59 0.69
N ALA A 7 -16.39 -7.40 -0.24
CA ALA A 7 -17.60 -6.62 0.04
C ALA A 7 -18.47 -7.25 1.14
N ALA A 8 -18.60 -8.58 1.12
CA ALA A 8 -19.31 -9.33 2.16
C ALA A 8 -18.71 -9.17 3.58
N ARG A 9 -17.50 -8.62 3.70
CA ARG A 9 -16.81 -8.35 4.97
C ARG A 9 -16.82 -6.86 5.35
N GLY A 10 -17.65 -6.03 4.69
CA GLY A 10 -17.92 -4.65 5.09
C GLY A 10 -17.04 -3.59 4.43
N VAL A 11 -16.32 -3.90 3.34
CA VAL A 11 -15.76 -2.86 2.47
C VAL A 11 -16.86 -2.42 1.49
N GLU A 12 -17.26 -1.16 1.54
CA GLU A 12 -18.47 -0.66 0.89
C GLU A 12 -18.18 0.34 -0.23
N ASP A 13 -16.98 0.93 -0.28
CA ASP A 13 -16.62 1.89 -1.32
C ASP A 13 -16.50 1.21 -2.69
N GLU A 14 -17.50 1.45 -3.55
CA GLU A 14 -17.55 0.87 -4.88
C GLU A 14 -16.37 1.24 -5.78
N ARG A 15 -15.71 2.39 -5.54
CA ARG A 15 -14.49 2.79 -6.27
C ARG A 15 -13.32 1.90 -5.86
N VAL A 16 -13.19 1.61 -4.57
CA VAL A 16 -12.19 0.66 -4.04
C VAL A 16 -12.46 -0.74 -4.58
N LEU A 17 -13.71 -1.21 -4.52
CA LEU A 17 -14.09 -2.51 -5.06
C LEU A 17 -13.83 -2.60 -6.58
N ALA A 18 -14.09 -1.52 -7.33
CA ALA A 18 -13.76 -1.43 -8.76
C ALA A 18 -12.25 -1.49 -9.03
N ALA A 19 -11.44 -0.77 -8.25
CA ALA A 19 -9.98 -0.83 -8.35
C ALA A 19 -9.46 -2.25 -8.12
N LEU A 20 -9.96 -2.98 -7.12
CA LEU A 20 -9.59 -4.38 -6.89
C LEU A 20 -9.97 -5.30 -8.07
N ARG A 21 -11.08 -5.04 -8.76
CA ARG A 21 -11.50 -5.81 -9.95
C ARG A 21 -10.59 -5.53 -11.15
N ALA A 22 -10.12 -4.28 -11.29
CA ALA A 22 -9.32 -3.83 -12.43
C ALA A 22 -7.88 -4.37 -12.39
N VAL A 23 -7.26 -4.45 -11.20
CA VAL A 23 -5.88 -4.93 -11.07
C VAL A 23 -5.81 -6.46 -11.26
N PRO A 24 -5.05 -6.97 -12.26
CA PRO A 24 -4.90 -8.41 -12.47
C PRO A 24 -3.96 -9.01 -11.41
N ARG A 25 -4.47 -9.29 -10.21
CA ARG A 25 -3.67 -9.76 -9.06
C ARG A 25 -2.77 -10.97 -9.36
N HIS A 26 -3.19 -11.89 -10.23
CA HIS A 26 -2.40 -13.06 -10.65
C HIS A 26 -1.13 -12.71 -11.43
N GLU A 27 -1.06 -11.52 -12.02
CA GLU A 27 0.15 -11.00 -12.68
C GLU A 27 1.20 -10.50 -11.70
N LEU A 28 0.84 -10.36 -10.42
CA LEU A 28 1.68 -9.80 -9.35
C LEU A 28 1.99 -10.85 -8.26
N VAL A 29 1.92 -12.13 -8.63
CA VAL A 29 2.39 -13.26 -7.82
C VAL A 29 3.29 -14.16 -8.67
N PRO A 30 4.19 -14.97 -8.06
CA PRO A 30 4.95 -15.98 -8.77
C PRO A 30 4.03 -16.92 -9.56
N GLU A 31 4.49 -17.39 -10.73
CA GLU A 31 3.70 -18.22 -11.65
C GLU A 31 3.07 -19.44 -10.97
N GLY A 32 3.86 -20.18 -10.18
CA GLY A 32 3.39 -21.35 -9.44
C GLY A 32 2.41 -21.06 -8.29
N ALA A 33 2.12 -19.79 -8.00
CA ALA A 33 1.17 -19.37 -6.97
C ALA A 33 -0.09 -18.69 -7.54
N ARG A 34 -0.24 -18.65 -8.88
CA ARG A 34 -1.35 -17.96 -9.55
C ARG A 34 -2.72 -18.54 -9.21
N ASP A 35 -2.81 -19.84 -8.96
CA ASP A 35 -4.07 -20.48 -8.55
C ASP A 35 -4.60 -19.94 -7.22
N LEU A 36 -3.70 -19.49 -6.34
CA LEU A 36 -4.03 -18.89 -5.05
C LEU A 36 -4.24 -17.37 -5.12
N ALA A 37 -4.03 -16.74 -6.29
CA ALA A 37 -3.97 -15.28 -6.39
C ALA A 37 -5.27 -14.59 -5.97
N TYR A 38 -6.41 -15.26 -6.09
CA TYR A 38 -7.74 -14.71 -5.81
C TYR A 38 -8.41 -15.29 -4.56
N GLU A 39 -7.66 -16.07 -3.78
CA GLU A 39 -8.05 -16.48 -2.44
C GLU A 39 -7.79 -15.34 -1.44
N ASP A 40 -8.66 -15.21 -0.44
CA ASP A 40 -8.57 -14.14 0.55
C ASP A 40 -7.58 -14.48 1.69
N HIS A 41 -6.33 -14.73 1.32
CA HIS A 41 -5.20 -14.92 2.24
C HIS A 41 -3.90 -14.35 1.64
N PRO A 42 -2.84 -14.10 2.44
CA PRO A 42 -1.56 -13.69 1.90
C PRO A 42 -0.87 -14.82 1.13
N VAL A 43 -0.16 -14.48 0.05
CA VAL A 43 0.57 -15.44 -0.80
C VAL A 43 2.05 -15.08 -0.82
N SER A 44 2.94 -16.07 -0.75
CA SER A 44 4.39 -15.83 -0.79
C SER A 44 4.82 -15.22 -2.13
N ILE A 45 5.67 -14.19 -2.07
CA ILE A 45 6.29 -13.55 -3.24
C ILE A 45 7.82 -13.70 -3.24
N GLY A 46 8.34 -14.60 -2.38
CA GLY A 46 9.76 -14.79 -2.16
C GLY A 46 10.35 -13.80 -1.15
N HIS A 47 11.64 -13.99 -0.82
CA HIS A 47 12.39 -13.11 0.11
C HIS A 47 11.76 -12.94 1.50
N GLY A 48 11.01 -13.95 1.97
CA GLY A 48 10.28 -13.88 3.24
C GLY A 48 9.09 -12.92 3.24
N GLN A 49 8.69 -12.40 2.06
CA GLN A 49 7.59 -11.45 1.92
C GLN A 49 6.34 -12.10 1.32
N THR A 50 5.19 -11.45 1.50
CA THR A 50 3.91 -11.88 0.96
C THR A 50 3.19 -10.73 0.26
N ILE A 51 2.45 -11.03 -0.80
CA ILE A 51 1.37 -10.15 -1.27
C ILE A 51 0.23 -10.22 -0.23
N SER A 52 -0.23 -9.06 0.25
CA SER A 52 -1.24 -8.98 1.31
C SER A 52 -2.59 -9.59 0.90
N GLN A 53 -3.34 -10.09 1.88
CA GLN A 53 -4.72 -10.57 1.74
C GLN A 53 -5.60 -9.51 1.01
N PRO A 54 -6.37 -9.88 -0.03
CA PRO A 54 -7.26 -8.98 -0.76
C PRO A 54 -8.17 -8.12 0.12
N TYR A 55 -8.82 -8.70 1.14
CA TYR A 55 -9.64 -7.93 2.09
C TYR A 55 -8.85 -6.84 2.80
N ILE A 56 -7.64 -7.15 3.26
CA ILE A 56 -6.79 -6.18 3.98
C ILE A 56 -6.34 -5.06 3.05
N VAL A 57 -5.99 -5.37 1.79
CA VAL A 57 -5.67 -4.34 0.77
C VAL A 57 -6.86 -3.41 0.56
N ALA A 58 -8.07 -3.96 0.42
CA ALA A 58 -9.28 -3.16 0.23
C ALA A 58 -9.58 -2.29 1.46
N LEU A 59 -9.55 -2.88 2.65
CA LEU A 59 -9.79 -2.18 3.91
C LEU A 59 -8.80 -1.03 4.11
N MET A 60 -7.50 -1.27 3.91
CA MET A 60 -6.47 -0.23 4.05
C MET A 60 -6.66 0.89 3.03
N THR A 61 -7.06 0.54 1.81
CA THR A 61 -7.35 1.52 0.75
C THR A 61 -8.57 2.37 1.11
N GLU A 62 -9.66 1.76 1.58
CA GLU A 62 -10.86 2.48 2.03
C GLU A 62 -10.56 3.41 3.21
N LEU A 63 -9.88 2.92 4.25
CA LEU A 63 -9.49 3.72 5.42
C LEU A 63 -8.58 4.91 5.10
N SER A 64 -7.76 4.80 4.04
CA SER A 64 -6.89 5.88 3.57
C SER A 64 -7.65 7.05 2.94
N HIS A 65 -8.93 6.86 2.62
CA HIS A 65 -9.80 7.84 1.96
C HIS A 65 -9.27 8.33 0.60
N VAL A 66 -8.35 7.60 -0.04
CA VAL A 66 -7.78 7.99 -1.33
C VAL A 66 -8.84 8.13 -2.42
N ALA A 67 -9.91 7.34 -2.35
CA ALA A 67 -11.02 7.43 -3.28
C ALA A 67 -11.77 8.78 -3.21
N ASP A 68 -11.76 9.46 -2.07
CA ASP A 68 -12.42 10.76 -1.85
C ASP A 68 -11.57 11.95 -2.26
N LEU A 69 -10.25 11.78 -2.31
CA LEU A 69 -9.31 12.84 -2.69
C LEU A 69 -9.32 13.13 -4.20
N GLY A 70 -9.84 12.19 -4.99
CA GLY A 70 -9.94 12.28 -6.43
C GLY A 70 -8.61 12.08 -7.18
N PRO A 71 -8.63 12.19 -8.52
CA PRO A 71 -7.45 11.97 -9.35
C PRO A 71 -6.31 12.94 -9.02
N GLY A 72 -5.09 12.42 -8.90
CA GLY A 72 -3.88 13.21 -8.63
C GLY A 72 -3.47 13.29 -7.16
N ALA A 73 -4.25 12.72 -6.24
CA ALA A 73 -3.86 12.58 -4.84
C ALA A 73 -2.46 11.96 -4.70
N LYS A 74 -1.57 12.57 -3.91
CA LYS A 74 -0.21 12.03 -3.68
C LYS A 74 -0.27 11.04 -2.54
N VAL A 75 0.05 9.78 -2.82
CA VAL A 75 0.05 8.70 -1.83
C VAL A 75 1.45 8.13 -1.70
N LEU A 76 1.94 8.00 -0.47
CA LEU A 76 3.17 7.27 -0.18
C LEU A 76 2.83 5.85 0.27
N GLU A 77 3.40 4.86 -0.39
CA GLU A 77 3.37 3.46 0.04
C GLU A 77 4.75 3.05 0.55
N ILE A 78 4.79 2.41 1.72
CA ILE A 78 6.01 1.80 2.27
C ILE A 78 5.85 0.28 2.26
N GLY A 79 6.71 -0.39 1.48
CA GLY A 79 6.64 -1.82 1.20
C GLY A 79 5.97 -2.11 -0.13
N THR A 80 6.62 -1.79 -1.25
CA THR A 80 6.06 -2.09 -2.58
C THR A 80 5.71 -3.59 -2.71
N GLY A 81 6.57 -4.48 -2.22
CA GLY A 81 6.39 -5.92 -2.31
C GLY A 81 6.21 -6.37 -3.76
N SER A 82 5.02 -6.89 -4.09
CA SER A 82 4.68 -7.22 -5.48
C SER A 82 4.20 -6.05 -6.33
N GLY A 83 3.86 -4.91 -5.72
CA GLY A 83 3.25 -3.76 -6.39
C GLY A 83 1.71 -3.79 -6.44
N TYR A 84 1.05 -4.78 -5.84
CA TYR A 84 -0.42 -4.90 -5.92
C TYR A 84 -1.16 -3.75 -5.24
N GLN A 85 -0.77 -3.37 -4.02
CA GLN A 85 -1.39 -2.25 -3.32
C GLN A 85 -1.11 -0.92 -4.04
N ALA A 86 0.11 -0.72 -4.56
CA ALA A 86 0.45 0.40 -5.44
C ALA A 86 -0.49 0.50 -6.66
N ALA A 87 -0.73 -0.61 -7.35
CA ALA A 87 -1.62 -0.67 -8.52
C ALA A 87 -3.08 -0.35 -8.15
N VAL A 88 -3.58 -0.88 -7.03
CA VAL A 88 -4.94 -0.59 -6.53
C VAL A 88 -5.10 0.90 -6.23
N LEU A 89 -4.10 1.54 -5.59
CA LEU A 89 -4.11 2.98 -5.35
C LEU A 89 -4.06 3.79 -6.65
N ALA A 90 -3.29 3.34 -7.64
CA ALA A 90 -3.17 3.99 -8.94
C ALA A 90 -4.46 3.91 -9.78
N GLU A 91 -5.25 2.84 -9.64
CA GLU A 91 -6.59 2.69 -10.23
C GLU A 91 -7.58 3.72 -9.70
N LEU A 92 -7.44 4.15 -8.43
CA LEU A 92 -8.20 5.27 -7.87
C LEU A 92 -7.76 6.65 -8.42
N GLY A 93 -6.73 6.68 -9.26
CA GLY A 93 -6.21 7.89 -9.87
C GLY A 93 -5.10 8.60 -9.08
N ALA A 94 -4.64 8.02 -7.97
CA ALA A 94 -3.55 8.56 -7.16
C ALA A 94 -2.20 8.54 -7.89
N GLN A 95 -1.35 9.52 -7.57
CA GLN A 95 0.09 9.49 -7.83
C GLN A 95 0.76 8.76 -6.66
N VAL A 96 1.18 7.52 -6.90
CA VAL A 96 1.69 6.62 -5.87
C VAL A 96 3.20 6.65 -5.86
N TYR A 97 3.79 6.97 -4.72
CA TYR A 97 5.21 6.93 -4.48
C TYR A 97 5.47 5.72 -3.60
N SER A 98 6.11 4.68 -4.13
CA SER A 98 6.26 3.41 -3.43
C SER A 98 7.73 3.09 -3.17
N ILE A 99 8.04 2.70 -1.93
CA ILE A 99 9.41 2.37 -1.50
C ILE A 99 9.50 0.89 -1.13
N GLU A 100 10.52 0.21 -1.65
CA GLU A 100 10.84 -1.19 -1.34
C GLU A 100 12.28 -1.34 -0.88
N ILE A 101 12.50 -2.03 0.24
CA ILE A 101 13.85 -2.22 0.79
C ILE A 101 14.56 -3.43 0.17
N VAL A 102 13.83 -4.47 -0.21
CA VAL A 102 14.36 -5.67 -0.85
C VAL A 102 14.54 -5.42 -2.35
N GLU A 103 15.78 -5.16 -2.77
CA GLU A 103 16.11 -4.80 -4.15
C GLU A 103 15.49 -5.73 -5.21
N ALA A 104 15.59 -7.05 -5.02
CA ALA A 104 15.04 -8.03 -5.97
C ALA A 104 13.51 -7.95 -6.11
N LEU A 105 12.79 -7.57 -5.05
CA LEU A 105 11.34 -7.32 -5.12
C LEU A 105 11.05 -6.00 -5.80
N GLY A 106 11.78 -4.93 -5.46
CA GLY A 106 11.59 -3.62 -6.07
C GLY A 106 11.85 -3.61 -7.58
N GLN A 107 12.86 -4.36 -8.05
CA GLN A 107 13.13 -4.53 -9.48
C GLN A 107 12.00 -5.29 -10.19
N ARG A 108 11.50 -6.37 -9.58
CA ARG A 108 10.38 -7.17 -10.12
C ARG A 108 9.09 -6.34 -10.18
N ALA A 109 8.72 -5.68 -9.09
CA ALA A 109 7.55 -4.83 -9.01
C ALA A 109 7.60 -3.70 -10.05
N ARG A 110 8.78 -3.10 -10.28
CA ARG A 110 8.95 -2.10 -11.35
C ARG A 110 8.63 -2.69 -12.72
N ALA A 111 9.23 -3.83 -13.07
CA ALA A 111 9.00 -4.46 -14.37
C ALA A 111 7.53 -4.85 -14.57
N ASP A 112 6.89 -5.41 -13.55
CA ASP A 112 5.48 -5.81 -13.62
C ASP A 112 4.54 -4.60 -13.71
N LEU A 113 4.76 -3.56 -12.92
CA LEU A 113 3.95 -2.34 -12.97
C LEU A 113 4.14 -1.58 -14.28
N GLU A 114 5.34 -1.55 -14.85
CA GLU A 114 5.58 -0.99 -16.19
C GLU A 114 4.87 -1.80 -17.27
N ARG A 115 4.97 -3.14 -17.22
CA ARG A 115 4.29 -4.07 -18.15
C ARG A 115 2.77 -3.96 -18.08
N LEU A 116 2.22 -3.74 -16.89
CA LEU A 116 0.79 -3.52 -16.65
C LEU A 116 0.35 -2.06 -16.91
N GLY A 117 1.29 -1.14 -17.13
CA GLY A 117 0.99 0.26 -17.45
C GLY A 117 0.73 1.18 -16.25
N TYR A 118 0.99 0.70 -15.03
CA TYR A 118 0.92 1.50 -13.81
C TYR A 118 2.15 2.37 -13.60
N ALA A 119 3.30 1.99 -14.16
CA ALA A 119 4.56 2.74 -14.10
C ALA A 119 5.13 3.00 -15.51
N GLY A 120 6.14 3.88 -15.58
CA GLY A 120 6.85 4.22 -16.81
C GLY A 120 6.14 5.22 -17.72
N ALA A 121 6.84 5.64 -18.78
CA ALA A 121 6.35 6.63 -19.73
C ALA A 121 5.77 5.94 -20.98
N ARG A 122 4.48 5.58 -20.95
CA ARG A 122 3.77 5.16 -22.18
C ARG A 122 3.22 6.38 -22.91
N ALA A 123 3.30 6.36 -24.25
CA ALA A 123 2.97 7.50 -25.11
C ALA A 123 1.52 8.01 -24.98
N SER A 124 0.57 7.14 -24.63
CA SER A 124 -0.84 7.50 -24.49
C SER A 124 -1.25 8.00 -23.10
N ARG A 125 -0.50 7.63 -22.04
CA ARG A 125 -0.71 8.07 -20.66
C ARG A 125 0.49 7.66 -19.79
N PRO A 126 1.11 8.58 -19.04
CA PRO A 126 2.15 8.20 -18.10
C PRO A 126 1.58 7.34 -16.98
N GLY A 127 2.38 6.37 -16.52
CA GLY A 127 2.10 5.62 -15.30
C GLY A 127 2.03 6.54 -14.09
N ARG A 128 1.32 6.10 -13.05
CA ARG A 128 1.13 6.86 -11.81
C ARG A 128 1.93 6.34 -10.62
N VAL A 129 2.61 5.21 -10.79
CA VAL A 129 3.44 4.62 -9.74
C VAL A 129 4.91 4.99 -9.97
N HIS A 130 5.48 5.67 -8.98
CA HIS A 130 6.87 6.08 -8.88
C HIS A 130 7.57 5.19 -7.86
N LEU A 131 8.50 4.35 -8.31
CA LEU A 131 9.17 3.37 -7.45
C LEU A 131 10.57 3.82 -7.03
N ARG A 132 10.91 3.59 -5.76
CA ARG A 132 12.26 3.73 -5.25
C ARG A 132 12.68 2.50 -4.45
N ILE A 133 13.86 1.97 -4.75
CA ILE A 133 14.48 0.94 -3.93
C ILE A 133 15.26 1.64 -2.82
N GLY A 134 14.99 1.31 -1.56
CA GLY A 134 15.66 1.90 -0.41
C GLY A 134 14.88 1.78 0.89
N ASP A 135 15.39 2.44 1.92
CA ASP A 135 14.81 2.43 3.26
C ASP A 135 13.55 3.33 3.33
N GLY A 136 12.44 2.74 3.76
CA GLY A 136 11.15 3.42 3.90
C GLY A 136 10.98 4.23 5.18
N TYR A 137 11.84 4.05 6.21
CA TYR A 137 11.70 4.76 7.50
C TYR A 137 11.78 6.28 7.36
N ALA A 138 12.60 6.76 6.43
CA ALA A 138 12.75 8.18 6.15
C ALA A 138 11.63 8.76 5.28
N GLY A 139 10.69 7.93 4.79
CA GLY A 139 9.70 8.34 3.79
C GLY A 139 10.34 8.87 2.52
N TRP A 140 9.68 9.79 1.83
CA TRP A 140 10.18 10.40 0.60
C TRP A 140 10.13 11.94 0.68
N PRO A 141 11.09 12.58 1.40
CA PRO A 141 11.01 14.00 1.73
C PRO A 141 10.92 14.94 0.53
N SER A 142 11.59 14.62 -0.59
CA SER A 142 11.55 15.44 -1.80
C SER A 142 10.18 15.46 -2.48
N GLU A 143 9.31 14.51 -2.15
CA GLU A 143 7.97 14.37 -2.72
C GLU A 143 6.87 14.68 -1.69
N ALA A 144 7.23 14.87 -0.43
CA ALA A 144 6.32 15.32 0.59
C ALA A 144 5.78 16.73 0.27
N PRO A 145 4.58 17.08 0.76
CA PRO A 145 3.73 16.28 1.64
C PRO A 145 2.73 15.38 0.88
N PHE A 146 2.28 14.31 1.52
CA PHE A 146 1.35 13.31 0.98
C PHE A 146 -0.06 13.47 1.54
N ASP A 147 -1.06 13.24 0.69
CA ASP A 147 -2.47 13.23 1.10
C ASP A 147 -2.82 11.97 1.91
N ALA A 148 -2.21 10.84 1.56
CA ALA A 148 -2.30 9.61 2.33
C ALA A 148 -0.98 8.86 2.37
N ILE A 149 -0.77 8.06 3.42
CA ILE A 149 0.39 7.18 3.57
C ILE A 149 -0.10 5.78 3.94
N VAL A 150 0.39 4.75 3.27
CA VAL A 150 0.00 3.35 3.51
C VAL A 150 1.26 2.53 3.78
N LEU A 151 1.35 1.87 4.93
CA LEU A 151 2.45 0.97 5.26
C LEU A 151 1.96 -0.47 5.12
N THR A 152 2.65 -1.27 4.31
CA THR A 152 2.34 -2.70 4.09
C THR A 152 3.35 -3.63 4.78
N ALA A 153 4.10 -3.08 5.73
CA ALA A 153 4.94 -3.79 6.69
C ALA A 153 4.77 -3.14 8.07
N ALA A 154 4.88 -3.92 9.14
CA ALA A 154 4.60 -3.47 10.51
C ALA A 154 5.84 -2.91 11.21
N PRO A 155 5.95 -1.59 11.46
CA PRO A 155 6.90 -1.07 12.42
C PRO A 155 6.41 -1.28 13.86
N ALA A 156 7.34 -1.27 14.82
CA ALA A 156 7.00 -1.30 16.26
C ALA A 156 6.17 -0.08 16.68
N ALA A 157 6.48 1.10 16.11
CA ALA A 157 5.71 2.33 16.23
C ALA A 157 5.77 3.11 14.91
N ILE A 158 4.74 3.91 14.62
CA ILE A 158 4.69 4.71 13.39
C ILE A 158 5.88 5.70 13.35
N PRO A 159 6.78 5.60 12.34
CA PRO A 159 7.95 6.46 12.23
C PRO A 159 7.60 7.95 12.20
N ALA A 160 8.33 8.77 12.96
CA ALA A 160 8.14 10.22 12.98
C ALA A 160 8.26 10.88 11.60
N PRO A 161 9.26 10.55 10.75
CA PRO A 161 9.38 11.15 9.42
C PRO A 161 8.13 10.92 8.55
N LEU A 162 7.46 9.78 8.67
CA LEU A 162 6.24 9.50 7.92
C LEU A 162 5.06 10.35 8.41
N LYS A 163 4.93 10.56 9.73
CA LYS A 163 3.91 11.45 10.30
C LYS A 163 4.10 12.90 9.84
N GLU A 164 5.33 13.36 9.80
CA GLU A 164 5.70 14.73 9.39
C GLU A 164 5.43 15.01 7.91
N GLN A 165 5.54 13.97 7.06
CA GLN A 165 5.29 14.06 5.62
C GLN A 165 3.80 13.98 5.23
N LEU A 166 2.89 13.71 6.17
CA LEU A 166 1.45 13.64 5.93
C LEU A 166 0.84 15.05 5.91
N LYS A 167 -0.05 15.40 4.98
CA LYS A 167 -0.75 16.70 4.99
C LYS A 167 -1.74 16.79 6.15
N VAL A 168 -2.07 18.01 6.59
CA VAL A 168 -3.22 18.22 7.49
C VAL A 168 -4.49 17.74 6.77
N GLY A 169 -5.33 16.97 7.47
CA GLY A 169 -6.47 16.24 6.91
C GLY A 169 -6.10 14.88 6.29
N GLY A 170 -4.81 14.63 6.04
CA GLY A 170 -4.33 13.37 5.49
C GLY A 170 -4.38 12.23 6.50
N ARG A 171 -4.40 11.00 5.96
CA ARG A 171 -4.43 9.77 6.75
C ARG A 171 -3.23 8.87 6.50
N LEU A 172 -2.67 8.33 7.57
CA LEU A 172 -1.69 7.25 7.52
C LEU A 172 -2.33 5.96 8.04
N VAL A 173 -2.31 4.92 7.21
CA VAL A 173 -2.85 3.60 7.53
C VAL A 173 -1.69 2.61 7.63
N ALA A 174 -1.53 1.98 8.80
CA ALA A 174 -0.39 1.10 9.04
C ALA A 174 -0.74 -0.03 10.01
N PRO A 175 -0.23 -1.26 9.79
CA PRO A 175 -0.11 -2.23 10.86
C PRO A 175 0.98 -1.74 11.83
N VAL A 176 0.71 -1.79 13.14
CA VAL A 176 1.66 -1.33 14.17
C VAL A 176 1.78 -2.38 15.27
N GLY A 177 3.03 -2.69 15.63
CA GLY A 177 3.37 -3.62 16.71
C GLY A 177 4.38 -4.67 16.28
N GLU A 178 4.80 -5.51 17.24
CA GLU A 178 5.77 -6.57 17.01
C GLU A 178 5.08 -7.95 16.98
N ARG A 179 4.91 -8.58 18.15
CA ARG A 179 4.27 -9.90 18.31
C ARG A 179 2.76 -9.84 18.13
N VAL A 180 2.14 -8.76 18.60
CA VAL A 180 0.73 -8.44 18.42
C VAL A 180 0.68 -7.15 17.63
N GLN A 181 -0.06 -7.14 16.53
CA GLN A 181 -0.17 -5.99 15.64
C GLN A 181 -1.63 -5.56 15.51
N GLN A 182 -1.85 -4.26 15.45
CA GLN A 182 -3.15 -3.64 15.17
C GLN A 182 -3.03 -2.81 13.90
N LEU A 183 -4.05 -2.88 13.05
CA LEU A 183 -4.21 -1.93 11.96
C LEU A 183 -4.67 -0.62 12.55
N ARG A 184 -3.88 0.44 12.37
CA ARG A 184 -4.12 1.75 12.95
C ARG A 184 -4.29 2.79 11.84
N VAL A 185 -5.22 3.70 12.05
CA VAL A 185 -5.38 4.91 11.26
C VAL A 185 -4.90 6.10 12.08
N LEU A 186 -4.02 6.90 11.51
CA LEU A 186 -3.55 8.15 12.08
C LEU A 186 -4.00 9.30 11.16
N THR A 187 -4.80 10.22 11.70
CA THR A 187 -5.24 11.41 10.98
C THR A 187 -4.45 12.63 11.47
N ARG A 188 -3.81 13.38 10.57
CA ARG A 188 -3.17 14.65 10.93
C ARG A 188 -4.23 15.74 11.03
N THR A 189 -4.40 16.32 12.21
CA THR A 189 -5.30 17.46 12.45
C THR A 189 -4.51 18.76 12.43
N VAL A 190 -5.19 19.89 12.54
CA VAL A 190 -4.53 21.20 12.72
C VAL A 190 -3.81 21.33 14.06
N GLU A 191 -4.21 20.53 15.06
CA GLU A 191 -3.69 20.55 16.43
C GLU A 191 -2.65 19.45 16.71
N GLY A 192 -2.49 18.47 15.80
CA GLY A 192 -1.58 17.34 15.99
C GLY A 192 -2.02 16.11 15.24
N PHE A 193 -2.10 14.97 15.95
CA PHE A 193 -2.49 13.69 15.36
C PHE A 193 -3.53 12.99 16.23
N ALA A 194 -4.59 12.48 15.59
CA ALA A 194 -5.55 11.57 16.19
C ALA A 194 -5.30 10.16 15.67
N SER A 195 -5.41 9.14 16.53
CA SER A 195 -5.20 7.74 16.15
C SER A 195 -6.32 6.84 16.65
N GLU A 196 -6.68 5.84 15.84
CA GLU A 196 -7.63 4.80 16.19
C GLU A 196 -7.13 3.42 15.74
N ASP A 197 -7.41 2.40 16.56
CA ASP A 197 -7.17 0.99 16.22
C ASP A 197 -8.42 0.41 15.56
N VAL A 198 -8.23 -0.25 14.42
CA VAL A 198 -9.32 -0.78 13.59
C VAL A 198 -9.54 -2.26 13.84
N THR A 199 -8.49 -3.06 13.66
CA THR A 199 -8.58 -4.52 13.79
C THR A 199 -7.21 -5.16 13.96
N ALA A 200 -7.19 -6.37 14.55
CA ALA A 200 -5.98 -7.16 14.67
C ALA A 200 -5.53 -7.64 13.29
N VAL A 201 -4.22 -7.53 13.02
CA VAL A 201 -3.62 -7.95 11.75
C VAL A 201 -2.29 -8.64 12.00
N ARG A 202 -1.71 -9.21 10.93
CA ARG A 202 -0.35 -9.75 10.97
C ARG A 202 0.34 -9.51 9.64
N PHE A 203 1.36 -8.67 9.69
CA PHE A 203 2.23 -8.29 8.60
C PHE A 203 3.68 -8.68 8.91
N VAL A 204 4.47 -8.78 7.85
CA VAL A 204 5.93 -8.81 7.94
C VAL A 204 6.44 -7.54 8.66
N PRO A 205 7.54 -7.62 9.43
CA PRO A 205 8.09 -6.45 10.09
C PRO A 205 8.61 -5.45 9.05
N MET A 206 8.45 -4.16 9.33
CA MET A 206 9.17 -3.10 8.62
C MET A 206 10.63 -3.15 9.06
N THR A 207 11.55 -3.31 8.11
CA THR A 207 12.99 -3.38 8.36
C THR A 207 13.71 -2.18 7.78
N GLY A 208 14.89 -1.89 8.29
CA GLY A 208 15.70 -0.73 7.87
C GLY A 208 16.63 -0.24 8.97
N ARG A 209 17.41 0.80 8.67
CA ARG A 209 18.47 1.29 9.56
C ARG A 209 17.95 1.88 10.86
N ALA A 210 16.69 2.30 10.90
CA ALA A 210 16.06 2.83 12.11
C ALA A 210 15.49 1.74 13.04
N GLN A 211 15.64 0.46 12.67
CA GLN A 211 15.29 -0.70 13.51
C GLN A 211 16.48 -1.23 14.32
N GLU A 212 17.71 -0.89 13.93
CA GLU A 212 18.97 -1.23 14.63
C GLU A 212 19.29 -0.19 15.73
#